data_AF-A0A560W7G4-F1
#
_entry.id   AF-A0A560W7G4-F1
#
_cell.length_a   1.000
_cell.length_b   1.000
_cell.length_c   1.000
_cell.angle_alpha   90.00
_cell.angle_beta   90.00
_cell.angle_gamma   90.00
#
_symmetry.space_group_name_H-M   'P 1'
#
loop_
_entity.id
_entity.type
_entity.pdbx_description
1 polymer ?
#
loop_
_entity_poly.entity_id
_entity_poly.type
_entity_poly.pdbx_seq_one_letter_code
_entity_poly.pdbx_strand_id
1 'polypeptide(L)'
;MSVQRLLNSSRWDADALRDDVRAYVAERLEPDGVLIIDDTGFIKMGTTSAGVGRQYTGTSGKIDNCQIGVFAAYATRSGRALVDRELYLPKAWTSDRDRCRAAKIPDERGFAT
;
A
#
# COMPACT_ATOMS: atom_id res chain seq x y z
N MET A 1 24.20 -4.56 -11.04
CA MET A 1 23.36 -5.33 -10.09
C MET A 1 21.93 -5.32 -10.59
N SER A 2 21.30 -6.48 -10.79
CA SER A 2 19.95 -6.60 -11.39
C SER A 2 18.84 -6.16 -10.41
N VAL A 3 17.84 -5.43 -10.92
CA VAL A 3 16.65 -4.97 -10.19
C VAL A 3 15.95 -6.12 -9.45
N GLN A 4 15.94 -7.34 -9.99
CA GLN A 4 15.30 -8.49 -9.31
C GLN A 4 15.94 -8.85 -7.97
N ARG A 5 17.25 -8.64 -7.81
CA ARG A 5 17.94 -8.88 -6.53
C ARG A 5 17.58 -7.80 -5.52
N LEU A 6 17.42 -6.56 -5.96
CA LEU A 6 16.88 -5.48 -5.14
C LEU A 6 15.45 -5.87 -4.68
N LEU A 7 14.55 -6.16 -5.61
CA LEU A 7 13.13 -6.49 -5.32
C LEU A 7 12.93 -7.68 -4.37
N ASN A 8 13.74 -8.73 -4.49
CA ASN A 8 13.50 -9.97 -3.75
C ASN A 8 14.42 -10.21 -2.56
N SER A 9 15.61 -9.59 -2.49
CA SER A 9 16.65 -10.01 -1.54
C SER A 9 17.34 -8.91 -0.75
N SER A 10 17.24 -7.64 -1.14
CA SER A 10 17.63 -6.58 -0.20
C SER A 10 16.56 -6.47 0.88
N ARG A 11 16.99 -6.19 2.11
CA ARG A 11 16.09 -5.74 3.18
C ARG A 11 15.93 -4.24 3.01
N TRP A 12 14.73 -3.79 2.69
CA TRP A 12 14.43 -2.36 2.61
C TRP A 12 13.32 -2.11 3.60
N ASP A 13 13.54 -1.10 4.42
CA ASP A 13 12.52 -0.59 5.30
C ASP A 13 11.56 0.25 4.46
N ALA A 14 10.33 -0.25 4.36
CA ALA A 14 9.27 0.36 3.59
C ALA A 14 8.93 1.77 4.10
N ASP A 15 8.98 1.97 5.42
CA ASP A 15 8.65 3.22 6.08
C ASP A 15 9.80 4.22 5.93
N ALA A 16 11.04 3.78 6.09
CA ALA A 16 12.20 4.65 5.85
C ALA A 16 12.23 5.17 4.40
N LEU A 17 11.94 4.30 3.42
CA LEU A 17 11.87 4.72 2.02
C LEU A 17 10.72 5.71 1.76
N ARG A 18 9.57 5.54 2.44
CA ARG A 18 8.48 6.51 2.36
C ARG A 18 8.92 7.87 2.91
N ASP A 19 9.61 7.87 4.05
CA ASP A 19 10.06 9.10 4.70
C ASP A 19 11.09 9.85 3.85
N ASP A 20 11.99 9.12 3.17
CA ASP A 20 12.91 9.70 2.17
C ASP A 20 12.15 10.39 1.01
N VAL A 21 11.09 9.74 0.50
CA VAL A 21 10.25 10.32 -0.55
C VAL A 21 9.52 11.57 -0.05
N ARG A 22 9.01 11.55 1.18
CA ARG A 22 8.36 12.72 1.80
C ARG A 22 9.31 13.90 1.91
N ALA A 23 10.54 13.67 2.39
CA ALA A 23 11.57 14.70 2.48
C ALA A 23 11.92 15.26 1.10
N TYR A 24 12.17 14.39 0.12
CA TYR A 24 12.46 14.78 -1.27
C TYR A 24 11.35 15.66 -1.87
N VAL A 25 10.09 15.30 -1.60
CA VAL A 25 8.92 16.03 -2.09
C VAL A 25 8.78 17.38 -1.40
N ALA A 26 8.94 17.44 -0.07
CA ALA A 26 8.88 18.68 0.69
C ALA A 26 9.96 19.69 0.28
N GLU A 27 11.14 19.22 -0.13
CA GLU A 27 12.23 20.07 -0.63
C GLU A 27 11.97 20.64 -2.03
N ARG A 28 11.18 19.95 -2.86
CA ARG A 28 11.08 20.24 -4.30
C ARG A 28 9.73 20.78 -4.75
N LEU A 29 8.67 20.45 -4.02
CA LEU A 29 7.32 20.90 -4.33
C LEU A 29 6.91 22.03 -3.39
N GLU A 30 6.00 22.87 -3.88
CA GLU A 30 5.48 24.02 -3.17
C GLU A 30 4.67 23.58 -1.92
N PRO A 31 4.62 24.40 -0.85
CA PRO A 31 3.96 24.03 0.40
C PRO A 31 2.42 24.15 0.35
N ASP A 32 1.85 24.75 -0.69
CA ASP A 32 0.41 24.98 -0.89
C ASP A 32 -0.28 23.90 -1.73
N GLY A 33 0.29 22.69 -1.76
CA GLY A 33 -0.28 21.54 -2.45
C GLY A 33 -1.46 20.92 -1.73
N VAL A 34 -2.12 20.00 -2.42
CA VAL A 34 -3.24 19.20 -1.91
C VAL A 34 -2.79 17.77 -1.64
N LEU A 35 -3.29 17.20 -0.55
CA LEU A 35 -3.16 15.77 -0.26
C LEU A 35 -4.38 15.04 -0.82
N ILE A 36 -4.15 14.10 -1.71
CA ILE A 36 -5.17 13.26 -2.35
C ILE A 36 -5.05 11.87 -1.76
N ILE A 37 -6.14 11.36 -1.20
CA ILE A 37 -6.25 9.98 -0.71
C ILE A 37 -7.16 9.20 -1.64
N ASP A 38 -6.68 8.07 -2.14
CA ASP A 38 -7.43 7.21 -3.04
C ASP A 38 -7.09 5.74 -2.78
N ASP A 39 -8.07 4.85 -2.97
CA ASP A 39 -7.87 3.41 -2.91
C ASP A 39 -7.70 2.82 -4.31
N THR A 40 -6.78 1.87 -4.45
CA THR A 40 -6.54 1.17 -5.70
C THR A 40 -6.56 -0.34 -5.45
N GLY A 41 -7.36 -1.05 -6.23
CA GLY A 41 -7.44 -2.50 -6.13
C GLY A 41 -6.53 -3.22 -7.12
N PHE A 42 -5.79 -4.20 -6.60
CA PHE A 42 -4.90 -5.06 -7.36
C PHE A 42 -5.51 -6.45 -7.48
N ILE A 43 -6.02 -6.80 -8.66
CA ILE A 43 -6.65 -8.10 -8.91
C ILE A 43 -5.64 -9.25 -8.71
N LYS A 44 -6.09 -10.31 -8.05
CA LYS A 44 -5.29 -11.50 -7.75
C LYS A 44 -6.08 -12.77 -8.04
N MET A 45 -5.37 -13.83 -8.42
CA MET A 45 -5.98 -15.15 -8.67
C MET A 45 -5.86 -16.13 -7.49
N GLY A 46 -5.11 -15.78 -6.43
CA GLY A 46 -4.85 -16.66 -5.28
C GLY A 46 -5.28 -16.07 -3.94
N THR A 47 -4.99 -16.78 -2.85
CA THR A 47 -5.40 -16.44 -1.48
C THR A 47 -4.24 -16.05 -0.55
N THR A 48 -3.00 -16.21 -1.01
CA THR A 48 -1.80 -16.05 -0.17
C THR A 48 -1.31 -14.60 -0.04
N SER A 49 -1.61 -13.73 -1.01
CA SER A 49 -1.18 -12.33 -0.97
C SER A 49 -1.86 -11.59 0.19
N ALA A 50 -1.09 -10.86 1.00
CA ALA A 50 -1.56 -10.13 2.18
C ALA A 50 -2.84 -9.31 1.89
N GLY A 51 -3.89 -9.46 2.70
CA GLY A 51 -5.13 -8.70 2.51
C GLY A 51 -5.96 -9.06 1.28
N VAL A 52 -5.60 -10.08 0.49
CA VAL A 52 -6.39 -10.48 -0.68
C VAL A 52 -7.72 -11.11 -0.28
N GLY A 53 -8.80 -10.66 -0.90
CA GLY A 53 -10.11 -11.25 -0.73
C GLY A 53 -11.13 -10.62 -1.67
N ARG A 54 -12.38 -11.11 -1.61
CA ARG A 54 -13.49 -10.54 -2.36
C ARG A 54 -13.85 -9.18 -1.78
N GLN A 55 -13.52 -8.12 -2.51
CA GLN A 55 -13.70 -6.72 -2.10
C GLN A 55 -14.15 -5.90 -3.30
N TYR A 56 -14.88 -4.81 -3.07
CA TYR A 56 -15.12 -3.85 -4.13
C TYR A 56 -13.80 -3.16 -4.50
N THR A 57 -13.55 -3.01 -5.80
CA THR A 57 -12.41 -2.25 -6.30
C THR A 57 -12.86 -1.35 -7.43
N GLY A 58 -12.45 -0.08 -7.37
CA GLY A 58 -12.67 0.86 -8.46
C GLY A 58 -12.03 0.40 -9.78
N THR A 59 -10.95 -0.39 -9.73
CA THR A 59 -10.21 -0.86 -10.92
C THR A 59 -11.03 -1.79 -11.81
N SER A 60 -11.89 -2.64 -11.23
CA SER A 60 -12.80 -3.50 -12.02
C SER A 60 -14.27 -3.06 -11.94
N GLY A 61 -14.58 -2.04 -11.14
CA GLY A 61 -15.92 -1.49 -10.95
C GLY A 61 -16.89 -2.46 -10.26
N LYS A 62 -16.38 -3.55 -9.67
CA LYS A 62 -17.19 -4.63 -9.08
C LYS A 62 -16.46 -5.26 -7.88
N ILE A 63 -17.15 -6.20 -7.22
CA ILE A 63 -16.52 -7.07 -6.24
C ILE A 63 -15.66 -8.10 -6.95
N ASP A 64 -14.37 -8.12 -6.65
CA ASP A 64 -13.41 -9.07 -7.21
C ASP A 64 -12.41 -9.54 -6.15
N ASN A 65 -11.70 -10.64 -6.43
CA ASN A 65 -10.62 -11.08 -5.56
C ASN A 65 -9.41 -10.17 -5.76
N CYS A 66 -9.18 -9.27 -4.82
CA CYS A 66 -8.15 -8.24 -4.94
C CYS A 66 -7.54 -7.88 -3.58
N GLN A 67 -6.37 -7.24 -3.63
CA GLN A 67 -5.81 -6.46 -2.53
C GLN A 67 -6.20 -5.00 -2.74
N ILE A 68 -6.48 -4.27 -1.67
CA ILE A 68 -6.74 -2.83 -1.74
C ILE A 68 -5.59 -2.09 -1.08
N GLY A 69 -4.87 -1.27 -1.84
CA GLY A 69 -3.91 -0.32 -1.31
C GLY A 69 -4.53 1.06 -1.22
N VAL A 70 -4.38 1.72 -0.08
CA VAL A 70 -4.76 3.12 0.12
C VAL A 70 -3.51 3.96 -0.05
N PHE A 71 -3.56 4.96 -0.90
CA PHE A 71 -2.40 5.77 -1.25
C PHE A 71 -2.65 7.24 -0.96
N ALA A 72 -1.61 7.91 -0.49
CA ALA A 72 -1.59 9.35 -0.34
C ALA A 72 -0.68 9.96 -1.39
N ALA A 73 -1.21 10.87 -2.20
CA ALA A 73 -0.45 11.64 -3.18
C ALA A 73 -0.45 13.12 -2.79
N TYR A 74 0.74 13.74 -2.76
CA TYR A 74 0.86 15.18 -2.63
C TYR A 74 1.00 15.80 -4.03
N ALA A 75 0.13 16.76 -4.35
CA ALA A 75 0.09 17.40 -5.65
C ALA A 75 0.12 18.93 -5.51
N THR A 76 1.00 19.56 -6.29
CA THR A 76 1.13 21.01 -6.42
C THR A 76 0.99 21.40 -7.89
N ARG A 77 1.15 22.68 -8.22
CA ARG A 77 1.18 23.12 -9.62
C ARG A 77 2.41 22.60 -10.36
N SER A 78 3.51 22.39 -9.66
CA SER A 78 4.80 21.99 -10.24
C SER A 78 4.99 20.48 -10.35
N GLY A 79 4.20 19.66 -9.64
CA GLY A 79 4.30 18.21 -9.74
C GLY A 79 3.43 17.44 -8.75
N ARG A 80 3.55 16.12 -8.78
CA ARG A 80 2.88 15.22 -7.84
C ARG A 80 3.72 13.98 -7.52
N ALA A 81 3.57 13.45 -6.32
CA ALA A 81 4.24 12.23 -5.89
C ALA A 81 3.40 11.45 -4.87
N LEU A 82 3.57 10.12 -4.85
CA LEU A 82 3.04 9.29 -3.76
C LEU A 82 3.91 9.50 -2.52
N VAL A 83 3.29 9.89 -1.41
CA VAL A 83 3.94 10.23 -0.14
C VAL A 83 3.56 9.29 0.99
N ASP A 84 2.53 8.46 0.83
CA ASP A 84 2.22 7.38 1.76
C ASP A 84 1.50 6.22 1.05
N ARG A 85 1.48 5.08 1.74
CA ARG A 85 0.79 3.87 1.32
C ARG A 85 0.38 3.06 2.55
N GLU A 86 -0.79 2.46 2.48
CA GLU A 86 -1.25 1.53 3.49
C GLU A 86 -1.99 0.36 2.81
N LEU A 87 -1.83 -0.84 3.35
CA LEU A 87 -2.57 -2.00 2.88
C LEU A 87 -3.85 -2.14 3.71
N TYR A 88 -5.00 -2.09 3.05
CA TYR A 88 -6.25 -2.42 3.72
C TYR A 88 -6.32 -3.93 3.98
N LEU A 89 -6.49 -4.29 5.25
CA LEU A 89 -6.62 -5.67 5.70
C LEU A 89 -8.07 -5.94 6.11
N PRO A 90 -8.82 -6.76 5.34
CA PRO A 90 -10.18 -7.12 5.69
C PRO A 90 -10.25 -7.82 7.04
N LYS A 91 -11.39 -7.69 7.74
CA LYS A 91 -11.64 -8.41 8.99
C LYS A 91 -11.42 -9.93 8.87
N ALA A 92 -11.72 -10.52 7.72
CA ALA A 92 -11.48 -11.94 7.44
C ALA A 92 -10.00 -12.33 7.46
N TRP A 93 -9.08 -11.39 7.20
CA TRP A 93 -7.64 -11.59 7.35
C TRP A 93 -7.22 -11.46 8.80
N THR A 94 -7.60 -10.37 9.47
CA THR A 94 -7.18 -10.11 10.85
C THR A 94 -7.80 -11.07 11.87
N SER A 95 -8.83 -11.83 11.48
CA SER A 95 -9.39 -12.93 12.28
C SER A 95 -8.60 -14.24 12.15
N ASP A 96 -7.66 -14.35 11.21
CA ASP A 96 -6.84 -15.55 10.94
C ASP A 96 -5.35 -15.21 11.10
N ARG A 97 -4.83 -15.42 12.31
CA ARG A 97 -3.47 -15.01 12.67
C ARG A 97 -2.39 -15.85 12.01
N ASP A 98 -2.64 -17.14 11.78
CA ASP A 98 -1.68 -18.01 11.11
C ASP A 98 -1.51 -17.62 9.65
N ARG A 99 -2.61 -17.27 8.97
CA ARG A 99 -2.57 -16.69 7.62
C ARG A 99 -1.85 -15.34 7.59
N CYS A 100 -2.08 -14.46 8.56
CA CYS A 100 -1.36 -13.19 8.67
C CYS A 100 0.16 -13.40 8.79
N ARG A 101 0.59 -14.28 9.69
CA ARG A 101 2.02 -14.59 9.90
C ARG A 101 2.66 -15.20 8.66
N ALA A 102 1.96 -16.09 7.96
CA ALA A 102 2.42 -16.65 6.68
C ALA A 102 2.65 -15.56 5.61
N ALA A 103 1.84 -14.49 5.63
CA ALA A 103 1.99 -13.32 4.77
C ALA A 103 2.90 -12.22 5.36
N LYS A 104 3.55 -12.47 6.51
CA LYS A 104 4.42 -11.55 7.24
C LYS A 104 3.72 -10.27 7.73
N ILE A 105 2.43 -10.35 8.01
CA ILE A 105 1.68 -9.28 8.67
C ILE A 105 1.95 -9.36 10.19
N PRO A 106 2.35 -8.26 10.84
CA PRO A 106 2.58 -8.24 12.30
C PRO A 106 1.32 -8.57 13.11
N ASP A 107 1.49 -9.17 14.29
CA ASP A 107 0.38 -9.63 15.14
C ASP A 107 -0.44 -8.47 15.73
N GLU A 108 0.21 -7.34 15.97
CA GLU A 108 -0.41 -6.09 16.42
C GLU A 108 -1.33 -5.45 15.36
N ARG A 109 -1.23 -5.88 14.10
CA ARG A 109 -2.05 -5.33 13.02
C ARG A 109 -3.50 -5.85 13.13
N GLY A 110 -4.37 -4.96 13.61
CA GLY A 110 -5.81 -5.15 13.71
C GLY A 110 -6.59 -4.69 12.47
N PHE A 111 -7.89 -4.95 12.49
CA PHE A 111 -8.82 -4.32 11.54
C PHE A 111 -9.02 -2.85 11.90
N ALA A 112 -9.03 -1.96 10.92
CA ALA A 112 -9.30 -0.53 11.08
C ALA A 112 -10.34 -0.09 10.05
N THR A 113 -11.25 0.79 10.47
CA THR A 113 -12.33 1.38 9.67
C THR A 113 -12.14 2.87 9.50
#